data_AF-A0A0F9PUU1-F1
#
_entry.id   AF-A0A0F9PUU1-F1
#
_cell.length_a   1.000
_cell.length_b   1.000
_cell.length_c   1.000
_cell.angle_alpha   90.00
_cell.angle_beta   90.00
_cell.angle_gamma   90.00
#
_symmetry.space_group_name_H-M   'P 1'
#
loop_
_entity.id
_entity.type
_entity.pdbx_description
1 polymer ?
#
loop_
_entity_poly.entity_id
_entity_poly.type
_entity_poly.pdbx_seq_one_letter_code
_entity_poly.pdbx_strand_id
1 'polypeptide(L)'
;MKTEQEIRELAIDIVEGKVYGSWEIKDVEDIKLVFMVLAFCAPSQLKELEAKKIEHVYEYLDKAGPRSINKMPSFFSMQCLTKDETLALLPLIKQLKEQKDSFLSETTKVI
;
A
#
# COMPACT_ATOMS: atom_id res chain seq x y z
N MET A 1 10.64 12.03 -2.08
CA MET A 1 10.54 11.43 -0.75
C MET A 1 9.37 12.08 -0.05
N LYS A 2 8.53 11.28 0.59
CA LYS A 2 7.39 11.74 1.37
C LYS A 2 7.86 12.46 2.63
N THR A 3 7.10 13.45 3.04
CA THR A 3 7.22 14.15 4.31
C THR A 3 6.74 13.27 5.47
N GLU A 4 7.11 13.64 6.70
CA GLU A 4 6.62 12.94 7.90
C GLU A 4 5.09 12.94 7.99
N GLN A 5 4.46 14.06 7.63
CA GLN A 5 3.00 14.17 7.61
C GLN A 5 2.38 13.17 6.61
N GLU A 6 2.89 13.12 5.38
CA GLU A 6 2.39 12.17 4.37
C GLU A 6 2.58 10.71 4.80
N ILE A 7 3.67 10.38 5.51
CA ILE A 7 3.89 9.03 6.06
C ILE A 7 2.87 8.70 7.16
N ARG A 8 2.54 9.65 8.02
CA ARG A 8 1.53 9.47 9.09
C ARG A 8 0.12 9.30 8.50
N GLU A 9 -0.24 10.12 7.52
CA GLU A 9 -1.52 10.00 6.81
C GLU A 9 -1.64 8.65 6.10
N LEU A 10 -0.59 8.21 5.40
CA LEU A 10 -0.55 6.91 4.76
C LEU A 10 -0.72 5.75 5.76
N ALA A 11 -0.13 5.85 6.96
CA ALA A 11 -0.29 4.83 7.99
C ALA A 11 -1.75 4.66 8.42
N ILE A 12 -2.47 5.77 8.59
CA ILE A 12 -3.91 5.78 8.92
C ILE A 12 -4.69 5.12 7.78
N ASP A 13 -4.46 5.55 6.54
CA ASP A 13 -5.20 5.07 5.38
C ASP A 13 -5.00 3.57 5.12
N ILE A 14 -3.81 3.04 5.42
CA ILE A 14 -3.54 1.59 5.36
C ILE A 14 -4.34 0.84 6.44
N VAL A 15 -4.38 1.33 7.68
CA VAL A 15 -5.14 0.70 8.78
C VAL A 15 -6.66 0.77 8.58
N GLU A 16 -7.12 1.81 7.90
CA GLU A 16 -8.51 1.99 7.49
C GLU A 16 -8.88 1.19 6.22
N GLY A 17 -7.90 0.55 5.57
CA GLY A 17 -8.13 -0.27 4.38
C GLY A 17 -8.53 0.55 3.16
N LYS A 18 -8.04 1.80 3.04
CA LYS A 18 -8.25 2.65 1.86
C LYS A 18 -7.18 2.46 0.80
N VAL A 19 -6.04 1.88 1.17
CA VAL A 19 -4.88 1.67 0.30
C VAL A 19 -4.72 0.19 0.03
N TYR A 20 -4.39 -0.15 -1.21
CA TYR A 20 -3.98 -1.48 -1.62
C TYR A 20 -2.51 -1.46 -2.03
N GLY A 21 -1.69 -2.30 -1.41
CA GLY A 21 -0.25 -2.34 -1.67
C GLY A 21 0.26 -3.66 -2.25
N SER A 22 1.47 -3.62 -2.80
CA SER A 22 2.16 -4.83 -3.27
C SER A 22 2.35 -5.89 -2.17
N TRP A 23 2.30 -5.49 -0.90
CA TRP A 23 2.35 -6.40 0.26
C TRP A 23 1.08 -7.25 0.44
N GLU A 24 0.00 -6.95 -0.26
CA GLU A 24 -1.24 -7.77 -0.25
C GLU A 24 -1.28 -8.81 -1.37
N ILE A 25 -0.34 -8.71 -2.32
CA ILE A 25 -0.23 -9.61 -3.47
C ILE A 25 0.60 -10.83 -3.08
N LYS A 26 0.04 -12.03 -3.25
CA LYS A 26 0.72 -13.28 -2.88
C LYS A 26 1.71 -13.75 -3.94
N ASP A 27 1.33 -13.64 -5.21
CA ASP A 27 2.11 -14.09 -6.35
C ASP A 27 2.71 -12.88 -7.06
N VAL A 28 4.04 -12.82 -7.13
CA VAL A 28 4.75 -11.65 -7.70
C VAL A 28 4.35 -11.35 -9.15
N GLU A 29 3.97 -12.36 -9.92
CA GLU A 29 3.52 -12.21 -11.31
C GLU A 29 2.21 -11.41 -11.43
N ASP A 30 1.39 -11.41 -10.38
CA ASP A 30 0.12 -10.67 -10.35
C ASP A 30 0.32 -9.16 -10.16
N ILE A 31 1.53 -8.71 -9.80
CA ILE A 31 1.79 -7.27 -9.57
C ILE A 31 1.48 -6.42 -10.80
N LYS A 32 1.71 -6.95 -12.01
CA LYS A 32 1.41 -6.26 -13.27
C LYS A 32 -0.07 -6.31 -13.64
N LEU A 33 -0.83 -7.25 -13.09
CA LEU A 33 -2.29 -7.32 -13.24
C LEU A 33 -3.00 -6.33 -12.31
N VAL A 34 -2.42 -6.11 -11.12
CA VAL A 34 -2.90 -5.13 -10.15
C VAL A 34 -2.47 -3.72 -10.52
N PHE A 35 -1.18 -3.50 -10.78
CA PHE A 35 -0.63 -2.20 -11.17
C PHE A 35 -0.29 -2.21 -12.66
N MET A 36 -1.31 -2.04 -13.50
CA MET A 36 -1.18 -2.13 -14.96
C MET A 36 -0.13 -1.19 -15.53
N VAL A 37 0.11 -0.06 -14.87
CA VAL A 37 1.18 0.89 -15.25
C VAL A 37 2.56 0.20 -15.34
N LEU A 38 2.85 -0.79 -14.50
CA LEU A 38 4.10 -1.56 -14.56
C LEU A 38 4.22 -2.43 -15.81
N ALA A 39 3.09 -2.91 -16.35
CA ALA A 39 3.07 -3.68 -17.59
C ALA A 39 3.42 -2.80 -18.81
N PHE A 40 3.15 -1.49 -18.72
CA PHE A 40 3.40 -0.52 -19.78
C PHE A 40 4.74 0.23 -19.61
N CYS A 41 5.48 -0.01 -18.52
CA CYS A 41 6.78 0.63 -18.31
C CYS A 41 7.84 0.13 -19.31
N ALA A 42 8.58 1.06 -19.90
CA ALA A 42 9.78 0.73 -20.65
C ALA A 42 10.88 0.20 -19.72
N PRO A 43 11.83 -0.62 -20.21
CA PRO A 43 12.95 -1.12 -19.40
C PRO A 43 13.78 -0.03 -18.71
N SER A 44 13.90 1.16 -19.32
CA SER A 44 14.58 2.31 -18.69
C SER A 44 13.84 2.82 -17.45
N GLN A 45 12.51 2.88 -17.49
CA GLN A 45 11.69 3.32 -16.35
C GLN A 45 11.76 2.32 -15.19
N LEU A 46 11.80 1.02 -15.49
CA LEU A 46 12.00 -0.01 -14.46
C LEU A 46 13.36 0.14 -13.76
N LYS A 47 14.43 0.45 -14.53
CA LYS A 47 15.76 0.75 -13.96
C LYS A 47 15.76 2.00 -13.09
N GLU A 48 14.94 3.00 -13.39
CA GLU A 48 14.80 4.19 -12.54
C GLU A 48 14.13 3.84 -11.20
N LEU A 49 13.13 2.96 -11.19
CA LEU A 49 12.51 2.49 -9.95
C LEU A 49 13.51 1.71 -9.09
N GLU A 50 14.32 0.85 -9.71
CA GLU A 50 15.41 0.14 -9.04
C GLU A 50 16.46 1.10 -8.47
N ALA A 51 16.89 2.10 -9.25
CA ALA A 51 17.86 3.11 -8.81
C ALA A 51 17.33 3.97 -7.64
N LYS A 52 16.01 4.22 -7.60
CA LYS A 52 15.33 4.91 -6.49
C LYS A 52 15.11 4.02 -5.26
N LYS A 53 15.51 2.74 -5.31
CA LYS A 53 15.33 1.75 -4.24
C LYS A 53 13.87 1.66 -3.80
N ILE A 54 12.96 1.64 -4.77
CA ILE A 54 11.54 1.40 -4.51
C ILE A 54 11.40 -0.04 -3.99
N GLU A 55 10.82 -0.16 -2.80
CA GLU A 55 10.58 -1.43 -2.12
C GLU A 55 9.14 -1.92 -2.32
N HIS A 56 8.19 -0.99 -2.28
CA HIS A 56 6.78 -1.28 -2.46
C HIS A 56 6.10 -0.28 -3.39
N VAL A 57 5.02 -0.74 -4.03
CA VAL A 57 4.08 0.10 -4.77
C VAL A 57 2.70 -0.05 -4.16
N TYR A 58 1.89 1.00 -4.23
CA TYR A 58 0.53 1.00 -3.71
C TYR A 58 -0.36 1.96 -4.48
N GLU A 59 -1.66 1.85 -4.30
CA GLU A 59 -2.61 2.86 -4.76
C GLU A 59 -3.85 2.89 -3.86
N TYR A 60 -4.56 4.02 -3.86
CA TYR A 60 -5.83 4.14 -3.17
C TYR A 60 -6.93 3.36 -3.91
N LEU A 61 -7.74 2.61 -3.16
CA LEU A 61 -8.80 1.77 -3.70
C LEU A 61 -9.88 2.56 -4.44
N ASP A 62 -10.08 3.85 -4.12
CA ASP A 62 -11.00 4.73 -4.86
C ASP A 62 -10.51 5.04 -6.28
N LYS A 63 -9.24 4.76 -6.60
CA LYS A 63 -8.65 4.84 -7.95
C LYS A 63 -8.67 3.52 -8.70
N ALA A 64 -9.18 2.44 -8.09
CA ALA A 64 -9.30 1.17 -8.78
C ALA A 64 -10.29 1.29 -9.95
N GLY A 65 -9.90 0.74 -11.10
CA GLY A 65 -10.83 0.50 -12.20
C GLY A 65 -11.88 -0.58 -11.83
N PRO A 66 -12.80 -0.89 -12.75
CA PRO A 66 -13.75 -1.98 -12.57
C PRO A 66 -13.01 -3.26 -12.17
N ARG A 67 -13.45 -3.89 -11.06
CA ARG A 67 -12.78 -5.07 -10.49
C ARG A 67 -12.58 -6.14 -11.57
N SER A 68 -11.37 -6.69 -11.63
CA SER A 68 -11.01 -7.78 -12.54
C SER A 68 -11.67 -9.09 -12.09
N ILE A 69 -11.72 -10.07 -12.99
CA ILE A 69 -12.42 -11.37 -12.82
C ILE A 69 -11.90 -12.14 -11.57
N ASN A 70 -10.67 -11.88 -11.15
CA ASN A 70 -9.99 -12.51 -10.01
C ASN A 70 -10.23 -11.81 -8.65
N LYS A 71 -11.15 -10.84 -8.57
CA LYS A 71 -11.48 -10.03 -7.37
C LYS A 71 -10.37 -9.09 -6.89
N MET A 72 -9.25 -8.98 -7.59
CA MET A 72 -8.21 -8.00 -7.26
C MET A 72 -8.57 -6.62 -7.86
N PRO A 73 -8.11 -5.52 -7.24
CA PRO A 73 -8.21 -4.22 -7.88
C PRO A 73 -7.25 -4.15 -9.08
N SER A 74 -7.57 -3.29 -10.04
CA SER A 74 -6.68 -2.97 -11.16
C SER A 74 -6.51 -1.46 -11.23
N PHE A 75 -5.27 -1.00 -11.20
CA PHE A 75 -4.88 0.40 -11.15
C PHE A 75 -4.11 0.80 -12.41
N PHE A 76 -4.45 1.96 -12.96
CA PHE A 76 -3.71 2.61 -14.06
C PHE A 76 -2.72 3.67 -13.56
N SER A 77 -2.60 3.81 -12.24
CA SER A 77 -1.62 4.62 -11.54
C SER A 77 -1.00 3.80 -10.41
N MET A 78 0.10 4.29 -9.87
CA MET A 78 0.69 3.75 -8.65
C MET A 78 1.48 4.84 -7.95
N GLN A 79 1.59 4.69 -6.64
CA GLN A 79 2.54 5.40 -5.79
C GLN A 79 3.63 4.43 -5.37
N CYS A 80 4.81 4.97 -5.06
CA CYS A 80 5.98 4.19 -4.68
C CYS A 80 6.37 4.50 -3.22
N LEU A 81 6.92 3.49 -2.55
CA LEU A 81 7.60 3.63 -1.26
C LEU A 81 9.04 3.18 -1.40
N THR A 82 9.96 4.04 -0.94
CA THR A 82 11.35 3.64 -0.76
C THR A 82 11.50 2.79 0.49
N LYS A 83 12.63 2.08 0.59
CA LYS A 83 12.97 1.32 1.81
C LYS A 83 12.91 2.14 3.10
N ASP A 84 13.42 3.37 3.06
CA ASP A 84 13.45 4.25 4.24
C ASP A 84 12.03 4.71 4.63
N GLU A 85 11.17 4.97 3.64
CA GLU A 85 9.76 5.30 3.85
C GLU A 85 9.00 4.12 4.46
N THR A 86 9.21 2.89 3.96
CA THR A 86 8.63 1.67 4.54
C THR A 86 9.03 1.50 6.00
N LEU A 87 10.32 1.69 6.33
CA LEU A 87 10.82 1.54 7.69
C LEU A 87 10.22 2.58 8.65
N ALA A 88 9.97 3.81 8.19
CA ALA A 88 9.27 4.82 8.98
C ALA A 88 7.77 4.51 9.16
N LEU A 89 7.15 3.88 8.15
CA LEU A 89 5.72 3.59 8.11
C LEU A 89 5.31 2.41 9.00
N LEU A 90 6.10 1.33 9.02
CA LEU A 90 5.80 0.10 9.77
C LEU A 90 5.47 0.29 11.26
N PRO A 91 6.27 1.03 12.06
CA PRO A 91 5.95 1.22 13.49
C PRO A 91 4.64 2.00 13.70
N LEU A 92 4.33 2.95 12.82
CA LEU A 92 3.08 3.72 12.89
C LEU A 92 1.87 2.83 12.63
N ILE A 93 1.92 2.00 11.57
CA ILE A 93 0.86 1.02 11.28
C ILE A 93 0.64 0.09 12.47
N LYS A 94 1.74 -0.41 13.08
CA LYS A 94 1.67 -1.29 14.24
C LYS A 94 0.98 -0.60 15.41
N GLN A 95 1.40 0.61 15.77
CA GLN A 95 0.81 1.38 16.87
C GLN A 95 -0.68 1.65 16.64
N LEU A 96 -1.06 2.06 15.43
CA LEU A 96 -2.45 2.35 15.08
C LEU A 96 -3.35 1.11 15.15
N LYS A 97 -2.84 -0.05 14.70
CA LYS A 97 -3.55 -1.33 14.83
C LYS A 97 -3.75 -1.71 16.30
N GLU A 98 -2.71 -1.62 17.12
CA GLU A 98 -2.79 -1.91 18.56
C GLU A 98 -3.79 -0.99 19.27
N GLN A 99 -3.81 0.30 18.95
CA GLN A 99 -4.78 1.26 19.50
C GLN A 99 -6.22 0.91 19.09
N LYS A 100 -6.44 0.60 17.81
CA LYS A 100 -7.75 0.19 17.28
C LYS A 100 -8.24 -1.10 17.94
N ASP A 101 -7.38 -2.10 18.07
CA ASP A 101 -7.71 -3.38 18.67
C ASP A 101 -8.00 -3.25 20.18
N SER A 102 -7.20 -2.44 20.90
CA SER A 102 -7.44 -2.15 22.33
C SER A 102 -8.82 -1.52 22.53
N PHE A 103 -9.15 -0.50 21.74
CA PHE A 103 -10.44 0.18 21.78
C PHE A 103 -11.63 -0.77 21.52
N LEU A 104 -11.51 -1.65 20.52
CA LEU A 104 -12.54 -2.66 20.22
C LEU A 104 -12.66 -3.73 21.32
N SER A 105 -11.55 -4.12 21.94
CA SER A 105 -11.53 -5.14 23.00
C SER A 105 -12.16 -4.67 24.31
N GLU A 106 -12.02 -3.39 24.67
CA GLU A 106 -12.61 -2.80 25.88
C GLU A 106 -14.14 -2.77 25.82
N THR A 107 -14.71 -2.62 24.62
CA THR A 107 -16.17 -2.62 24.41
C THR A 107 -16.80 -3.99 24.71
N THR A 108 -16.03 -5.08 24.66
CA THR A 108 -16.53 -6.46 24.88
C THR A 108 -16.69 -6.81 26.38
N LYS A 109 -16.14 -6.01 27.29
CA LYS A 109 -16.17 -6.29 28.75
C LYS A 109 -17.35 -5.68 29.50
N VAL A 110 -18.32 -5.08 28.79
CA VAL A 110 -19.49 -4.44 29.39
C VAL A 110 -20.76 -5.23 29.07
N ILE A 111 -20.87 -6.49 29.52
CA ILE A 111 -22.14 -7.22 29.75
C ILE A 111 -21.94 -8.21 30.89
#